data_AF-A0A7C2ZA10-F1
#
_entry.id   AF-A0A7C2ZA10-F1
#
_cell.length_a   1.000
_cell.length_b   1.000
_cell.length_c   1.000
_cell.angle_alpha   90.00
_cell.angle_beta   90.00
_cell.angle_gamma   90.00
#
_symmetry.space_group_name_H-M   'P 1'
#
loop_
_entity.id
_entity.type
_entity.pdbx_description
1 polymer ?
#
loop_
_entity_poly.entity_id
_entity_poly.type
_entity_poly.pdbx_seq_one_letter_code
_entity_poly.pdbx_strand_id
1 'polypeptide(L)'
;MMYVIVGVSDLAIFGIIALSMGWFSLFGLRISYINVNAPYVALVPTGEMVSINGQPYPVVDVVYYDLNGSLHDLGQFVLGGTDGQYLLQQYNEMQWLNAQNAGQINPYNGQPFVPLSLFYLIGAGDMGKQGVVTLPIENVTINGQQYPVIDSNLINQGYVAGLYTYEPWINNIVKALDMNQATPENLLAGLPIFNWKNVTGTVAGEILAYQLQVINFNGGYILVLSNGTVIPYGATAQPRGLTNLKVSGNSYLG
;
A
#
# COMPACT_ATOMS: atom_id res chain seq x y z
N MET A 1 10.62 -21.54 -28.59
CA MET A 1 10.67 -21.12 -27.17
C MET A 1 12.00 -21.59 -26.62
N MET A 2 12.87 -20.68 -26.22
CA MET A 2 14.19 -21.01 -25.68
C MET A 2 14.25 -20.49 -24.24
N TYR A 3 14.30 -21.41 -23.28
CA TYR A 3 14.53 -21.07 -21.87
C TYR A 3 16.03 -20.93 -21.68
N VAL A 4 16.47 -19.77 -21.19
CA VAL A 4 17.84 -19.60 -20.70
C VAL A 4 17.77 -19.58 -19.18
N ILE A 5 18.29 -20.63 -18.55
CA ILE A 5 18.53 -20.68 -17.11
C ILE A 5 19.87 -19.98 -16.89
N VAL A 6 19.86 -18.78 -16.33
CA VAL A 6 21.08 -18.11 -15.88
C VAL A 6 21.27 -18.46 -14.41
N GLY A 7 22.29 -19.27 -14.11
CA GLY A 7 22.72 -19.52 -12.75
C GLY A 7 23.32 -18.24 -12.16
N VAL A 8 22.74 -17.77 -11.06
CA VAL A 8 23.27 -16.65 -10.28
C VAL A 8 24.03 -17.24 -9.10
N SER A 9 25.34 -16.97 -9.04
CA SER A 9 26.19 -17.32 -7.91
C SER A 9 26.07 -16.26 -6.80
N ASP A 10 25.69 -16.73 -5.61
CA ASP A 10 25.86 -16.15 -4.27
C ASP A 10 25.34 -14.73 -3.98
N LEU A 11 24.03 -14.66 -3.67
CA LEU A 11 23.54 -14.24 -2.34
C LEU A 11 22.08 -14.70 -2.21
N ALA A 12 21.81 -15.45 -1.15
CA ALA A 12 20.56 -16.19 -0.94
C ALA A 12 19.33 -15.26 -0.86
N ILE A 13 18.54 -15.23 -1.94
CA ILE A 13 17.13 -14.81 -1.92
C ILE A 13 16.35 -15.91 -2.65
N PHE A 14 15.61 -16.72 -1.89
CA PHE A 14 14.66 -17.67 -2.46
C PHE A 14 13.42 -16.91 -2.94
N GLY A 15 13.49 -16.37 -4.16
CA GLY A 15 12.34 -15.91 -4.92
C GLY A 15 12.51 -16.36 -6.36
N ILE A 16 11.56 -17.13 -6.90
CA ILE A 16 11.61 -17.58 -8.30
C ILE A 16 11.35 -16.35 -9.20
N ILE A 17 12.41 -15.80 -9.78
CA ILE A 17 12.35 -14.73 -10.79
C ILE A 17 11.97 -15.38 -12.12
N ALA A 18 10.76 -15.09 -12.60
CA ALA A 18 10.33 -15.47 -13.95
C ALA A 18 10.32 -14.22 -14.83
N LEU A 19 11.16 -14.19 -15.87
CA LEU A 19 11.23 -13.12 -16.86
C LEU A 19 10.31 -13.44 -18.04
N SER A 20 9.25 -12.66 -18.26
CA SER A 20 8.41 -12.74 -19.47
C SER A 20 8.35 -11.40 -20.20
N MET A 21 8.60 -11.38 -21.51
CA MET A 21 8.59 -10.15 -22.34
C MET A 21 7.20 -9.87 -22.93
N GLY A 22 6.73 -8.61 -22.84
CA GLY A 22 5.82 -8.00 -23.82
C GLY A 22 4.66 -7.13 -23.29
N TRP A 23 4.89 -5.81 -23.12
CA TRP A 23 4.17 -4.65 -23.71
C TRP A 23 4.87 -3.36 -23.17
N PHE A 24 4.57 -2.17 -23.68
CA PHE A 24 5.38 -0.95 -23.49
C PHE A 24 5.68 -0.62 -22.01
N SER A 25 6.96 -0.70 -21.65
CA SER A 25 7.58 -0.20 -20.43
C SER A 25 7.50 1.32 -20.31
N LEU A 26 7.32 1.86 -19.11
CA LEU A 26 7.36 3.30 -18.80
C LEU A 26 8.48 4.06 -19.53
N PHE A 27 9.67 3.48 -19.59
CA PHE A 27 10.87 4.16 -20.09
C PHE A 27 11.51 3.49 -21.30
N GLY A 28 10.78 2.61 -22.00
CA GLY A 28 11.32 1.85 -23.14
C GLY A 28 12.39 0.81 -22.74
N LEU A 29 12.41 0.40 -21.48
CA LEU A 29 13.39 -0.52 -20.91
C LEU A 29 12.87 -1.96 -20.83
N ARG A 30 13.77 -2.89 -20.48
CA ARG A 30 13.38 -4.28 -20.21
C ARG A 30 12.67 -4.36 -18.86
N ILE A 31 11.39 -4.74 -18.90
CA ILE A 31 10.63 -5.09 -17.71
C ILE A 31 11.07 -6.45 -17.20
N SER A 32 11.32 -6.52 -15.90
CA SER A 32 11.47 -7.74 -15.11
C SER A 32 10.28 -7.85 -14.15
N TYR A 33 10.06 -9.02 -13.56
CA TYR A 33 8.97 -9.21 -12.61
C TYR A 33 9.49 -9.81 -11.31
N ILE A 34 9.09 -9.22 -10.18
CA ILE A 34 9.26 -9.83 -8.87
C ILE A 34 7.94 -10.52 -8.51
N ASN A 35 7.98 -11.83 -8.27
CA ASN A 35 6.83 -12.57 -7.75
C ASN A 35 6.99 -12.69 -6.23
N VAL A 36 6.06 -12.12 -5.48
CA VAL A 36 6.01 -12.18 -4.02
C VAL A 36 4.95 -13.19 -3.62
N ASN A 37 5.34 -14.24 -2.88
CA ASN A 37 4.43 -15.30 -2.43
C ASN A 37 3.69 -14.88 -1.16
N ALA A 38 2.87 -13.84 -1.29
CA ALA A 38 2.01 -13.30 -0.25
C ALA A 38 0.68 -12.81 -0.85
N PRO A 39 -0.42 -12.84 -0.09
CA PRO A 39 -1.70 -12.29 -0.52
C PRO A 39 -1.66 -10.78 -0.79
N TYR A 40 -0.78 -10.03 -0.12
CA TYR A 40 -0.64 -8.60 -0.29
C TYR A 40 0.83 -8.16 -0.22
N VAL A 41 1.10 -6.99 -0.80
CA VAL A 41 2.33 -6.23 -0.65
C VAL A 41 1.95 -4.80 -0.33
N ALA A 42 2.62 -4.19 0.64
CA ALA A 42 2.49 -2.77 0.94
C ALA A 42 3.65 -1.98 0.35
N LEU A 43 3.30 -0.83 -0.24
CA LEU A 43 4.21 0.21 -0.70
C LEU A 43 4.09 1.39 0.26
N VAL A 44 5.10 1.60 1.10
CA VAL A 44 5.10 2.64 2.14
C VAL A 44 6.00 3.79 1.67
N PRO A 45 5.47 5.01 1.43
CA PRO A 45 6.27 6.16 1.05
C PRO A 45 7.33 6.49 2.10
N THR A 46 8.57 6.69 1.64
CA THR A 46 9.71 7.10 2.49
C THR A 46 9.74 8.63 2.70
N GLY A 47 9.01 9.37 1.86
CA GLY A 47 9.13 10.83 1.74
C GLY A 47 10.21 11.28 0.75
N GLU A 48 11.05 10.38 0.25
CA GLU A 48 12.03 10.67 -0.79
C GLU A 48 11.39 10.66 -2.18
N MET A 49 12.01 11.41 -3.10
CA MET A 49 11.55 11.58 -4.48
C MET A 49 12.70 11.45 -5.45
N VAL A 50 12.44 10.80 -6.58
CA VAL A 50 13.40 10.67 -7.68
C VAL A 50 12.79 11.28 -8.94
N SER A 51 13.53 12.20 -9.57
CA SER A 51 13.12 12.81 -10.84
C SER A 51 13.61 11.97 -12.01
N ILE A 52 12.68 11.35 -12.74
CA ILE A 52 12.96 10.58 -13.96
C ILE A 52 12.42 11.39 -15.13
N ASN A 53 13.31 11.77 -16.06
CA ASN A 53 12.97 12.60 -17.23
C ASN A 53 12.23 13.91 -16.86
N GLY A 54 12.60 14.51 -15.71
CA GLY A 54 12.00 15.75 -15.21
C GLY A 54 10.68 15.56 -14.47
N GLN A 55 10.18 14.33 -14.34
CA GLN A 55 8.96 14.01 -13.57
C GLN A 55 9.33 13.42 -12.21
N PRO A 56 8.83 13.98 -11.09
CA PRO A 56 9.09 13.43 -9.76
C PRO A 56 8.23 12.19 -9.51
N TYR A 57 8.83 11.15 -8.94
CA TYR A 57 8.16 9.93 -8.49
C TYR A 57 8.56 9.61 -7.05
N PRO A 58 7.63 9.10 -6.23
CA PRO A 58 7.90 8.76 -4.84
C PRO A 58 8.75 7.50 -4.72
N VAL A 59 9.63 7.49 -3.73
CA VAL A 59 10.33 6.28 -3.29
C VAL A 59 9.51 5.60 -2.20
N VAL A 60 9.30 4.30 -2.34
CA VAL A 60 8.52 3.46 -1.43
C VAL A 60 9.36 2.30 -0.91
N ASP A 61 9.20 1.98 0.37
CA ASP A 61 9.61 0.70 0.94
C ASP A 61 8.57 -0.36 0.56
N VAL A 62 9.03 -1.54 0.16
CA VAL A 62 8.17 -2.63 -0.31
C VAL A 62 8.21 -3.78 0.70
N VAL A 63 7.12 -3.92 1.44
CA VAL A 63 7.04 -4.85 2.58
C VAL A 63 5.86 -5.81 2.47
N TYR A 64 6.04 -7.02 2.98
CA TYR A 64 4.98 -8.04 3.05
C TYR A 64 5.22 -8.99 4.22
N TYR A 65 4.20 -9.77 4.59
CA TYR A 65 4.35 -10.88 5.51
C TYR A 65 4.20 -12.21 4.78
N ASP A 66 5.09 -13.15 5.06
CA ASP A 66 4.89 -14.53 4.59
C ASP A 66 3.73 -15.20 5.34
N LEU A 67 3.28 -16.35 4.86
CA LEU A 67 2.19 -17.12 5.47
C LEU A 67 2.51 -17.62 6.89
N ASN A 68 3.78 -17.57 7.32
CA ASN A 68 4.19 -17.89 8.70
C ASN A 68 4.18 -16.65 9.60
N GLY A 69 3.89 -15.47 9.06
CA GLY A 69 3.82 -14.20 9.78
C GLY A 69 5.18 -13.52 9.98
N SER A 70 6.19 -13.86 9.19
CA SER A 70 7.49 -13.17 9.18
C SER A 70 7.44 -11.96 8.26
N LEU A 71 7.98 -10.82 8.71
CA LEU A 71 8.12 -9.61 7.90
C LEU A 71 9.26 -9.80 6.89
N HIS A 72 9.01 -9.39 5.65
CA HIS A 72 10.00 -9.30 4.59
C HIS A 72 9.99 -7.88 4.01
N ASP A 73 11.19 -7.37 3.76
CA ASP A 73 11.43 -6.07 3.15
C ASP A 73 12.26 -6.30 1.87
N LEU A 74 11.70 -5.89 0.73
CA LEU A 74 12.35 -6.01 -0.58
C LEU A 74 13.25 -4.80 -0.89
N GLY A 75 13.27 -3.80 -0.01
CA GLY A 75 14.00 -2.55 -0.15
C GLY A 75 13.18 -1.46 -0.82
N GLN A 76 13.90 -0.42 -1.25
CA GLN A 76 13.33 0.79 -1.80
C GLN A 76 13.18 0.73 -3.31
N PHE A 77 12.02 1.15 -3.79
CA PHE A 77 11.67 1.25 -5.19
C PHE A 77 11.13 2.64 -5.50
N VAL A 78 11.37 3.13 -6.71
CA VAL A 78 10.62 4.28 -7.23
C VAL A 78 9.27 3.77 -7.73
N LEU A 79 8.16 4.32 -7.25
CA LEU A 79 6.84 4.00 -7.80
C LEU A 79 6.60 4.89 -9.03
N GLY A 80 6.81 4.33 -10.22
CA GLY A 80 6.56 4.98 -11.50
C GLY A 80 5.09 4.91 -11.92
N GLY A 81 4.77 5.53 -13.05
CA GLY A 81 3.43 5.46 -13.65
C GLY A 81 2.36 6.27 -12.93
N THR A 82 1.10 5.99 -13.27
CA THR A 82 -0.05 6.76 -12.78
C THR A 82 -0.22 6.67 -11.26
N ASP A 83 -0.02 5.49 -10.66
CA ASP A 83 -0.15 5.33 -9.20
C ASP A 83 0.95 6.07 -8.45
N GLY A 84 2.16 6.18 -9.02
CA GLY A 84 3.23 7.00 -8.48
C GLY A 84 2.84 8.48 -8.38
N GLN A 85 2.17 9.00 -9.41
CA GLN A 85 1.69 10.38 -9.43
C GLN A 85 0.54 10.61 -8.46
N TYR A 86 -0.40 9.65 -8.36
CA TYR A 86 -1.47 9.72 -7.36
C TYR A 86 -0.92 9.66 -5.94
N LEU A 87 0.00 8.74 -5.67
CA LEU A 87 0.63 8.60 -4.36
C LEU A 87 1.36 9.87 -3.95
N LEU A 88 2.11 10.50 -4.87
CA LEU A 88 2.77 11.78 -4.63
C LEU A 88 1.77 12.87 -4.23
N GLN A 89 0.71 13.04 -5.03
CA GLN A 89 -0.32 14.05 -4.76
C GLN A 89 -0.97 13.84 -3.38
N GLN A 90 -1.37 12.60 -3.10
CA GLN A 90 -2.06 12.18 -1.88
C GLN A 90 -1.18 12.27 -0.63
N TYR A 91 0.11 11.97 -0.78
CA TYR A 91 1.09 12.12 0.29
C TYR A 91 1.27 13.60 0.65
N ASN A 92 1.39 14.49 -0.35
CA ASN A 92 1.52 15.93 -0.10
C ASN A 92 0.27 16.53 0.57
N GLU A 93 -0.92 16.11 0.13
CA GLU A 93 -2.20 16.53 0.72
C GLU A 93 -2.31 16.10 2.19
N MET A 94 -1.92 14.86 2.48
CA MET A 94 -1.87 14.35 3.84
C MET A 94 -0.88 15.08 4.72
N GLN A 95 0.33 15.36 4.21
CA GLN A 95 1.34 16.11 4.97
C GLN A 95 0.85 17.53 5.27
N TRP A 96 0.18 18.18 4.32
CA TRP A 96 -0.43 19.48 4.54
C TRP A 96 -1.46 19.46 5.68
N LEU A 97 -2.29 18.42 5.75
CA LEU A 97 -3.29 18.27 6.82
C LEU A 97 -2.72 17.87 8.17
N ASN A 98 -1.73 16.99 8.19
CA ASN A 98 -0.97 16.68 9.39
C ASN A 98 -0.35 17.96 9.97
N ALA A 99 0.22 18.83 9.11
CA ALA A 99 0.77 20.10 9.53
C ALA A 99 -0.32 21.08 10.03
N GLN A 100 -1.49 21.12 9.38
CA GLN A 100 -2.61 21.95 9.82
C GLN A 100 -3.15 21.53 11.20
N ASN A 101 -3.23 20.22 11.45
CA ASN A 101 -3.77 19.65 12.68
C ASN A 101 -2.73 19.52 13.80
N ALA A 102 -1.45 19.80 13.53
CA ALA A 102 -0.39 19.72 14.53
C ALA A 102 -0.70 20.60 15.75
N GLY A 103 -0.75 19.99 16.94
CA GLY A 103 -1.07 20.67 18.20
C GLY A 103 -2.54 21.03 18.40
N GLN A 104 -3.43 20.68 17.46
CA GLN A 104 -4.88 20.84 17.61
C GLN A 104 -5.48 19.69 18.43
N ILE A 105 -6.75 19.86 18.84
CA ILE A 105 -7.52 18.85 19.54
C ILE A 105 -8.62 18.31 18.63
N ASN A 106 -8.73 16.99 18.56
CA ASN A 106 -9.75 16.29 17.81
C ASN A 106 -11.15 16.60 18.41
N PRO A 107 -12.09 17.14 17.61
CA PRO A 107 -13.39 17.58 18.11
C PRO A 107 -14.31 16.43 18.55
N TYR A 108 -14.02 15.18 18.15
CA TYR A 108 -14.86 14.02 18.49
C TYR A 108 -14.57 13.46 19.89
N ASN A 109 -13.31 13.39 20.31
CA ASN A 109 -12.93 12.77 21.59
C ASN A 109 -12.13 13.66 22.54
N GLY A 110 -11.77 14.89 22.12
CA GLY A 110 -11.00 15.83 22.93
C GLY A 110 -9.55 15.41 23.18
N GLN A 111 -9.00 14.49 22.38
CA GLN A 111 -7.58 14.11 22.40
C GLN A 111 -6.78 14.92 21.37
N PRO A 112 -5.45 15.08 21.54
CA PRO A 112 -4.62 15.66 20.49
C PRO A 112 -4.72 14.87 19.19
N PHE A 113 -4.61 15.58 18.06
CA PHE A 113 -4.45 14.91 16.77
C PHE A 113 -3.16 14.08 16.72
N VAL A 114 -3.18 12.98 15.97
CA VAL A 114 -1.99 12.20 15.61
C VAL A 114 -1.75 12.29 14.10
N PRO A 115 -0.49 12.29 13.63
CA PRO A 115 -0.23 12.28 12.20
C PRO A 115 -0.76 10.99 11.54
N LEU A 116 -1.49 11.14 10.44
CA LEU A 116 -1.86 10.03 9.57
C LEU A 116 -0.71 9.68 8.63
N SER A 117 -0.68 8.43 8.18
CA SER A 117 0.25 7.89 7.19
C SER A 117 -0.53 7.27 6.03
N LEU A 118 0.03 7.38 4.84
CA LEU A 118 -0.49 6.82 3.59
C LEU A 118 0.39 5.65 3.17
N PHE A 119 -0.22 4.57 2.69
CA PHE A 119 0.49 3.50 2.01
C PHE A 119 -0.41 2.90 0.92
N TYR A 120 0.19 2.29 -0.10
CA TYR A 120 -0.55 1.55 -1.12
C TYR A 120 -0.48 0.07 -0.82
N LEU A 121 -1.60 -0.64 -1.01
CA LEU A 121 -1.68 -2.08 -0.89
C LEU A 121 -1.94 -2.66 -2.28
N ILE A 122 -1.12 -3.63 -2.68
CA ILE A 122 -1.30 -4.42 -3.90
C ILE A 122 -1.68 -5.83 -3.47
N GLY A 123 -2.82 -6.33 -3.95
CA GLY A 123 -3.31 -7.67 -3.66
C GLY A 123 -2.95 -8.70 -4.73
N ALA A 124 -2.86 -9.95 -4.31
CA ALA A 124 -2.71 -11.10 -5.18
C ALA A 124 -3.96 -11.26 -6.05
N GLY A 125 -3.76 -11.73 -7.29
CA GLY A 125 -4.80 -11.78 -8.31
C GLY A 125 -4.54 -10.84 -9.49
N ASP A 126 -3.60 -9.89 -9.33
CA ASP A 126 -2.96 -9.29 -10.50
C ASP A 126 -2.30 -10.39 -11.34
N MET A 127 -2.52 -10.37 -12.65
CA MET A 127 -2.07 -11.39 -13.61
C MET A 127 -2.57 -12.84 -13.34
N GLY A 128 -3.62 -13.03 -12.53
CA GLY A 128 -4.34 -14.32 -12.42
C GLY A 128 -3.72 -15.37 -11.49
N LYS A 129 -2.75 -15.01 -10.64
CA LYS A 129 -2.15 -15.91 -9.64
C LYS A 129 -2.68 -15.61 -8.24
N GLN A 130 -3.44 -16.55 -7.66
CA GLN A 130 -3.86 -16.44 -6.27
C GLN A 130 -2.65 -16.59 -5.33
N GLY A 131 -2.61 -15.78 -4.27
CA GLY A 131 -1.52 -15.81 -3.29
C GLY A 131 -0.16 -15.31 -3.79
N VAL A 132 -0.09 -14.74 -5.00
CA VAL A 132 1.14 -14.15 -5.55
C VAL A 132 0.86 -12.73 -6.02
N VAL A 133 1.58 -11.76 -5.46
CA VAL A 133 1.66 -10.40 -5.99
C VAL A 133 2.80 -10.35 -7.01
N THR A 134 2.54 -9.75 -8.17
CA THR A 134 3.54 -9.60 -9.23
C THR A 134 3.86 -8.13 -9.42
N LEU A 135 5.12 -7.73 -9.21
CA LEU A 135 5.58 -6.36 -9.37
C LEU A 135 6.40 -6.21 -10.66
N PRO A 136 5.96 -5.41 -11.63
CA PRO A 136 6.71 -5.09 -12.85
C PRO A 136 7.82 -4.08 -12.54
N ILE A 137 9.09 -4.45 -12.76
CA ILE A 137 10.26 -3.66 -12.42
C ILE A 137 11.08 -3.27 -13.66
N GLU A 138 11.50 -2.01 -13.72
CA GLU A 138 12.46 -1.47 -14.69
C GLU A 138 13.64 -0.84 -13.96
N ASN A 139 14.87 -1.07 -14.41
CA ASN A 139 16.05 -0.41 -13.85
C ASN A 139 16.42 0.84 -14.64
N VAL A 140 16.18 2.02 -14.07
CA VAL A 140 16.48 3.31 -14.69
C VAL A 140 17.81 3.85 -14.17
N THR A 141 18.68 4.33 -15.06
CA THR A 141 19.94 4.98 -14.67
C THR A 141 19.77 6.50 -14.67
N ILE A 142 20.02 7.14 -13.54
CA ILE A 142 19.97 8.60 -13.36
C ILE A 142 21.31 9.05 -12.80
N ASN A 143 22.02 9.95 -13.50
CA ASN A 143 23.34 10.45 -13.09
C ASN A 143 24.35 9.34 -12.73
N GLY A 144 24.28 8.19 -13.40
CA GLY A 144 25.16 7.04 -13.16
C GLY A 144 24.72 6.09 -12.04
N GLN A 145 23.66 6.41 -11.30
CA GLN A 145 23.06 5.55 -10.29
C GLN A 145 21.85 4.80 -10.86
N GLN A 146 21.74 3.51 -10.58
CA GLN A 146 20.57 2.70 -10.96
C GLN A 146 19.48 2.78 -9.89
N TYR A 147 18.25 2.91 -10.34
CA TYR A 147 17.04 2.92 -9.53
C TYR A 147 16.08 1.83 -10.03
N PRO A 148 15.65 0.89 -9.17
CA PRO A 148 14.57 -0.01 -9.52
C PRO A 148 13.24 0.74 -9.46
N VAL A 149 12.49 0.71 -10.56
CA VAL A 149 11.21 1.39 -10.71
C VAL A 149 10.10 0.36 -10.85
N ILE A 150 9.05 0.46 -10.03
CA ILE A 150 7.80 -0.27 -10.23
C ILE A 150 6.98 0.45 -11.29
N ASP A 151 6.66 -0.23 -12.40
CA ASP A 151 5.75 0.29 -13.42
C ASP A 151 4.29 0.03 -13.05
N SER A 152 3.69 0.95 -12.30
CA SER A 152 2.30 0.82 -11.87
C SER A 152 1.28 0.77 -13.02
N ASN A 153 1.62 1.23 -14.22
CA ASN A 153 0.71 1.16 -15.36
C ASN A 153 0.46 -0.28 -15.82
N LEU A 154 1.35 -1.19 -15.46
CA LEU A 154 1.25 -2.61 -15.76
C LEU A 154 0.59 -3.41 -14.64
N ILE A 155 0.24 -2.77 -13.52
CA ILE A 155 -0.47 -3.37 -12.41
C ILE A 155 -1.98 -3.23 -12.63
N ASN A 156 -2.72 -4.31 -12.44
CA ASN A 156 -4.18 -4.26 -12.52
C ASN A 156 -4.77 -3.43 -11.36
N GLN A 157 -5.32 -2.28 -11.72
CA GLN A 157 -5.91 -1.29 -10.81
C GLN A 157 -7.06 -1.83 -9.94
N GLY A 158 -7.68 -2.94 -10.33
CA GLY A 158 -8.64 -3.68 -9.50
C GLY A 158 -8.03 -4.32 -8.24
N TYR A 159 -6.70 -4.39 -8.15
CA TYR A 159 -5.97 -4.98 -7.03
C TYR A 159 -5.09 -3.98 -6.29
N VAL A 160 -5.30 -2.68 -6.48
CA VAL A 160 -4.54 -1.63 -5.78
C VAL A 160 -5.47 -0.75 -4.96
N ALA A 161 -5.07 -0.39 -3.75
CA ALA A 161 -5.76 0.63 -2.95
C ALA A 161 -4.77 1.50 -2.19
N GLY A 162 -5.02 2.81 -2.15
CA GLY A 162 -4.36 3.71 -1.21
C GLY A 162 -5.11 3.77 0.10
N LEU A 163 -4.40 3.61 1.22
CA LEU A 163 -4.96 3.54 2.56
C LEU A 163 -4.31 4.56 3.49
N TYR A 164 -5.13 5.16 4.34
CA TYR A 164 -4.70 6.09 5.38
C TYR A 164 -4.97 5.52 6.76
N THR A 165 -3.98 5.56 7.63
CA THR A 165 -4.10 5.09 9.02
C THR A 165 -2.99 5.69 9.88
N TYR A 166 -2.82 5.21 11.11
CA TYR A 166 -1.71 5.56 11.97
C TYR A 166 -0.48 4.70 11.65
N GLU A 167 0.69 5.32 11.42
CA GLU A 167 1.93 4.65 10.99
C GLU A 167 2.22 3.31 11.70
N PRO A 168 2.17 3.23 13.05
CA PRO A 168 2.49 2.00 13.78
C PRO A 168 1.51 0.85 13.53
N TRP A 169 0.38 1.09 12.87
CA TRP A 169 -0.59 0.07 12.51
C TRP A 169 -0.39 -0.52 11.12
N ILE A 170 0.40 0.10 10.24
CA ILE A 170 0.61 -0.38 8.86
C ILE A 170 1.06 -1.85 8.87
N ASN A 171 2.09 -2.16 9.64
CA ASN A 171 2.60 -3.53 9.76
C ASN A 171 1.56 -4.52 10.30
N ASN A 172 0.70 -4.10 11.23
CA ASN A 172 -0.36 -4.96 11.78
C ASN A 172 -1.47 -5.21 10.75
N ILE A 173 -1.82 -4.19 9.94
CA ILE A 173 -2.77 -4.33 8.85
C ILE A 173 -2.24 -5.33 7.82
N VAL A 174 -1.04 -5.11 7.30
CA VAL A 174 -0.44 -5.95 6.25
C VAL A 174 -0.33 -7.39 6.74
N LYS A 175 0.22 -7.59 7.94
CA LYS A 175 0.32 -8.93 8.55
C LYS A 175 -1.03 -9.61 8.68
N ALA A 176 -2.04 -8.92 9.18
CA ALA A 176 -3.35 -9.53 9.41
C ALA A 176 -4.07 -9.85 8.09
N LEU A 177 -3.88 -9.05 7.05
CA LEU A 177 -4.41 -9.35 5.71
C LEU A 177 -3.69 -10.55 5.09
N ASP A 178 -2.35 -10.60 5.15
CA ASP A 178 -1.55 -11.72 4.62
C ASP A 178 -1.84 -13.05 5.34
N MET A 179 -2.13 -12.99 6.64
CA MET A 179 -2.45 -14.17 7.45
C MET A 179 -3.95 -14.51 7.48
N ASN A 180 -4.82 -13.75 6.79
CA ASN A 180 -6.28 -13.88 6.84
C ASN A 180 -6.83 -13.83 8.29
N GLN A 181 -6.32 -12.88 9.09
CA GLN A 181 -6.67 -12.64 10.50
C GLN A 181 -7.37 -11.30 10.70
N ALA A 182 -8.02 -10.79 9.66
CA ALA A 182 -8.67 -9.49 9.66
C ALA A 182 -10.03 -9.56 8.99
N THR A 183 -11.01 -8.86 9.58
CA THR A 183 -12.34 -8.66 8.98
C THR A 183 -12.57 -7.17 8.75
N PRO A 184 -12.78 -6.72 7.50
CA PRO A 184 -13.10 -5.34 7.21
C PRO A 184 -14.57 -5.05 7.53
N GLU A 185 -14.84 -3.91 8.15
CA GLU A 185 -16.19 -3.42 8.41
C GLU A 185 -16.31 -1.92 8.12
N ASN A 186 -17.54 -1.48 7.84
CA ASN A 186 -17.86 -0.07 7.66
C ASN A 186 -18.36 0.51 8.99
N LEU A 187 -17.70 1.55 9.47
CA LEU A 187 -18.20 2.40 10.55
C LEU A 187 -19.29 3.33 10.03
N LEU A 188 -20.46 3.24 10.67
CA LEU A 188 -21.49 4.26 10.54
C LEU A 188 -21.16 5.45 11.45
N ALA A 189 -21.45 6.67 10.99
CA ALA A 189 -21.33 7.87 11.81
C ALA A 189 -22.17 7.74 13.10
N GLY A 190 -21.62 8.14 14.25
CA GLY A 190 -22.28 8.06 15.56
C GLY A 190 -21.98 6.81 16.39
N LEU A 191 -21.12 5.91 15.90
CA LEU A 191 -20.64 4.78 16.69
C LEU A 191 -19.78 5.23 17.89
N PRO A 192 -19.78 4.49 19.02
CA PRO A 192 -19.04 4.87 20.22
C PRO A 192 -17.53 5.07 20.02
N ILE A 193 -16.95 4.45 18.99
CA ILE A 193 -15.52 4.51 18.68
C ILE A 193 -15.00 5.93 18.54
N PHE A 194 -15.79 6.85 17.97
CA PHE A 194 -15.39 8.26 17.79
C PHE A 194 -15.20 8.99 19.11
N ASN A 195 -15.81 8.50 20.20
CA ASN A 195 -15.72 9.12 21.53
C ASN A 195 -14.64 8.46 22.40
N TRP A 196 -13.94 7.44 21.90
CA TRP A 196 -12.89 6.76 22.67
C TRP A 196 -11.70 7.69 22.88
N LYS A 197 -11.29 7.85 24.14
CA LYS A 197 -10.13 8.69 24.53
C LYS A 197 -8.81 7.91 24.40
N ASN A 198 -8.55 7.39 23.21
CA ASN A 198 -7.33 6.66 22.84
C ASN A 198 -7.02 6.86 21.35
N VAL A 199 -5.88 6.33 20.90
CA VAL A 199 -5.42 6.48 19.51
C VAL A 199 -6.45 5.93 18.51
N THR A 200 -7.12 4.82 18.82
CA THR A 200 -8.20 4.25 17.98
C THR A 200 -9.34 5.25 17.76
N GLY A 201 -9.86 5.86 18.81
CA GLY A 201 -10.92 6.87 18.66
C GLY A 201 -10.44 8.14 17.96
N THR A 202 -9.21 8.56 18.25
CA THR A 202 -8.59 9.74 17.60
C THR A 202 -8.49 9.52 16.10
N VAL A 203 -7.84 8.44 15.65
CA VAL A 203 -7.64 8.15 14.22
C VAL A 203 -8.96 7.93 13.50
N ALA A 204 -9.95 7.27 14.14
CA ALA A 204 -11.30 7.14 13.57
C ALA A 204 -11.97 8.50 13.32
N GLY A 205 -11.90 9.42 14.29
CA GLY A 205 -12.44 10.78 14.14
C GLY A 205 -11.69 11.62 13.11
N GLU A 206 -10.36 11.48 13.03
CA GLU A 206 -9.52 12.16 12.05
C GLU A 206 -9.82 11.73 10.63
N ILE A 207 -9.91 10.43 10.37
CA ILE A 207 -10.27 9.89 9.05
C ILE A 207 -11.65 10.40 8.62
N LEU A 208 -12.60 10.48 9.55
CA LEU A 208 -13.92 11.04 9.26
C LEU A 208 -13.87 12.56 8.97
N ALA A 209 -13.06 13.31 9.72
CA ALA A 209 -12.84 14.74 9.44
C ALA A 209 -12.15 14.94 8.08
N TYR A 210 -11.19 14.06 7.75
CA TYR A 210 -10.43 14.11 6.52
C TYR A 210 -11.32 13.92 5.29
N GLN A 211 -12.29 12.99 5.36
CA GLN A 211 -13.33 12.82 4.34
C GLN A 211 -14.10 14.11 4.02
N LEU A 212 -14.28 15.01 5.00
CA LEU A 212 -14.99 16.27 4.79
C LEU A 212 -14.11 17.35 4.13
N GLN A 213 -12.78 17.20 4.22
CA GLN A 213 -11.82 18.18 3.73
C GLN A 213 -11.24 17.82 2.37
N VAL A 214 -11.23 16.53 2.02
CA VAL A 214 -10.61 16.04 0.78
C VAL A 214 -11.62 15.43 -0.17
N ILE A 215 -11.56 15.95 -1.40
CA ILE A 215 -12.38 15.48 -2.51
C ILE A 215 -11.88 14.10 -2.90
N ASN A 216 -12.78 13.11 -2.87
CA ASN A 216 -12.51 11.72 -3.22
C ASN A 216 -11.64 10.96 -2.18
N PHE A 217 -11.91 11.16 -0.91
CA PHE A 217 -11.47 10.28 0.19
C PHE A 217 -12.69 9.60 0.82
N ASN A 218 -12.54 8.33 1.21
CA ASN A 218 -13.60 7.61 1.94
C ASN A 218 -13.08 7.25 3.31
N GLY A 219 -13.70 7.81 4.34
CA GLY A 219 -13.46 7.46 5.72
C GLY A 219 -14.48 6.45 6.24
N GLY A 220 -14.37 6.15 7.53
CA GLY A 220 -15.33 5.28 8.20
C GLY A 220 -15.14 3.81 7.90
N TYR A 221 -13.90 3.34 7.68
CA TYR A 221 -13.61 1.92 7.68
C TYR A 221 -12.88 1.50 8.94
N ILE A 222 -13.10 0.26 9.36
CA ILE A 222 -12.28 -0.42 10.37
C ILE A 222 -11.85 -1.79 9.89
N LEU A 223 -10.70 -2.21 10.38
CA LEU A 223 -10.22 -3.57 10.31
C LEU A 223 -10.23 -4.15 11.72
N VAL A 224 -11.03 -5.19 11.94
CA VAL A 224 -11.07 -5.92 13.21
C VAL A 224 -10.13 -7.12 13.09
N LEU A 225 -9.07 -7.11 13.89
CA LEU A 225 -8.11 -8.21 13.94
C LEU A 225 -8.64 -9.38 14.78
N SER A 226 -8.12 -10.58 14.54
CA SER A 226 -8.49 -11.81 15.27
C SER A 226 -8.31 -11.73 16.78
N ASN A 227 -7.41 -10.86 17.26
CA ASN A 227 -7.17 -10.59 18.68
C ASN A 227 -8.09 -9.51 19.28
N GLY A 228 -9.06 -9.00 18.51
CA GLY A 228 -10.01 -7.97 18.93
C GLY A 228 -9.51 -6.53 18.77
N THR A 229 -8.28 -6.32 18.28
CA THR A 229 -7.79 -4.97 17.97
C THR A 229 -8.60 -4.37 16.82
N VAL A 230 -9.07 -3.14 17.00
CA VAL A 230 -9.80 -2.37 15.98
C VAL A 230 -8.86 -1.30 15.41
N ILE A 231 -8.66 -1.35 14.09
CA ILE A 231 -7.80 -0.43 13.35
C ILE A 231 -8.65 0.40 12.39
N PRO A 232 -8.92 1.68 12.68
CA PRO A 232 -9.55 2.59 11.74
C PRO A 232 -8.63 2.87 10.55
N TYR A 233 -9.22 2.91 9.36
CA TYR A 233 -8.53 3.33 8.15
C TYR A 233 -9.46 4.11 7.21
N GLY A 234 -8.85 4.94 6.37
CA GLY A 234 -9.50 5.59 5.24
C GLY A 234 -8.93 5.07 3.94
N ALA A 235 -9.63 5.30 2.85
CA ALA A 235 -9.21 4.85 1.53
C ALA A 235 -9.29 5.97 0.49
N THR A 236 -8.25 6.06 -0.35
CA THR A 236 -8.21 6.99 -1.48
C THR A 236 -9.29 6.61 -2.50
N ALA A 237 -9.69 7.56 -3.34
CA ALA A 237 -10.55 7.25 -4.48
C ALA A 237 -9.81 6.86 -5.75
N GLN A 238 -8.48 6.93 -5.78
CA GLN A 238 -7.66 6.34 -6.83
C GLN A 238 -6.32 5.96 -6.21
N PRO A 239 -5.82 4.73 -6.42
CA PRO A 239 -6.52 3.55 -6.91
C PRO A 239 -7.53 2.98 -5.89
N ARG A 240 -8.61 2.31 -6.34
CA ARG A 240 -9.74 1.86 -5.49
C ARG A 240 -10.05 0.36 -5.44
N GLY A 241 -9.29 -0.46 -6.15
CA GLY A 241 -9.58 -1.88 -6.32
C GLY A 241 -9.86 -2.62 -5.01
N LEU A 242 -9.06 -2.32 -3.97
CA LEU A 242 -9.11 -2.99 -2.67
C LEU A 242 -9.65 -2.13 -1.52
N THR A 243 -10.41 -1.07 -1.78
CA THR A 243 -10.90 -0.14 -0.72
C THR A 243 -11.65 -0.80 0.43
N ASN A 244 -12.41 -1.86 0.15
CA ASN A 244 -13.16 -2.60 1.19
C ASN A 244 -12.33 -3.71 1.86
N LEU A 245 -11.04 -3.84 1.52
CA LEU A 245 -10.11 -4.87 2.01
C LEU A 245 -10.76 -6.24 2.14
N LYS A 246 -11.63 -6.60 1.19
CA LYS A 246 -12.24 -7.93 1.17
C LYS A 246 -11.07 -8.89 1.00
N VAL A 247 -10.68 -9.51 2.11
CA VAL A 247 -9.78 -10.65 2.07
C VAL A 247 -10.36 -11.58 1.04
N SER A 248 -9.54 -12.11 0.14
CA SER A 248 -9.97 -13.15 -0.78
C SER A 248 -10.45 -14.31 0.08
N GLY A 249 -11.73 -14.27 0.43
CA GLY A 249 -12.46 -15.42 0.89
C GLY A 249 -12.33 -16.37 -0.26
N ASN A 250 -11.46 -17.37 -0.07
CA ASN A 250 -11.77 -18.73 -0.43
C ASN A 250 -13.28 -18.87 -0.60
N SER A 251 -13.75 -18.74 -1.84
CA SER A 251 -15.07 -19.17 -2.24
C SER A 251 -15.08 -20.70 -2.23
N TYR A 252 -14.92 -21.27 -1.04
CA TYR A 252 -15.36 -22.62 -0.72
C TYR A 252 -16.79 -22.52 -0.20
N LEU A 253 -17.72 -22.28 -1.13
CA LEU A 253 -19.12 -22.71 -1.12
C LEU A 253 -19.44 -22.79 -2.63
N GLY A 254 -19.58 -23.96 -3.23
CA GLY A 254 -20.61 -24.95 -2.90
C GLY A 254 -21.85 -24.59 -3.69
#